data_AF-A0A1Q7GED6-F1
#
_entry.id   AF-A0A1Q7GED6-F1
#
_cell.length_a   1.000
_cell.length_b   1.000
_cell.length_c   1.000
_cell.angle_alpha   90.00
_cell.angle_beta   90.00
_cell.angle_gamma   90.00
#
_symmetry.space_group_name_H-M   'P 1'
#
loop_
_entity.id
_entity.type
_entity.pdbx_description
1 polymer ?
#
loop_
_entity_poly.entity_id
_entity_poly.type
_entity_poly.pdbx_seq_one_letter_code
_entity_poly.pdbx_strand_id
1 'polypeptide(L)'
;MSKFRPLAASVIAFGLIACKDTLQVANQTDPDRTRALGRPSDVESFIGSTYAQIQNATLGGSNDDLQTQLQVMGMENTSALANFAMGPRGAIPRTPIENTRNSTGGDGDYRDFVVLERAARMATIGIARLKVLTLGSPAQDARARSFARFSQGVAFGNLALAYDSAAIVSENDDPQSIVPLSDYTAVMDAGLALLDSAIAIARANPGAFPLPVTWISGQALDTTGYFRFIRSYKARFRASVARTPTERAAADWNTIIADANAGIAADFNIAMNPTAGWDVIWPVQAFATGPANWHQMSQFWMGMADGSGGYDGWLATTPANRTPFLVVSADKRFPQGASRNAQIGDTLRSGYRTFSGLPYVRNRQAGEDQPGQPLQISMYDFYRSRSFFTAGRIGNYPIMTRAEIRLLAAEGYIRTGNFAAATARIDSSRANIGGLPQVAGMADTVSAIPGAGSCVPRVPDALAAAGPYKGSKCGTLWDALKWEYRMETMYTGYGMWYFAGRGWGDLPEGTALYWPVPYQEMDTRREPFYPAGGRNRPGGAPAGNYGLFSGGVY
;
A
#
# COMPACT_ATOMS: atom_id res chain seq x y z
N MET A 1 -50.45 78.03 36.28
CA MET A 1 -49.12 78.52 35.82
C MET A 1 -48.03 77.65 36.43
N SER A 2 -46.92 77.44 35.70
CA SER A 2 -45.61 76.92 36.17
C SER A 2 -45.54 75.53 36.86
N LYS A 3 -45.02 74.50 36.16
CA LYS A 3 -43.71 73.80 36.37
C LYS A 3 -43.57 73.08 37.74
N PHE A 4 -43.29 71.78 37.83
CA PHE A 4 -42.05 71.12 37.38
C PHE A 4 -42.19 69.57 37.28
N ARG A 5 -41.27 68.93 36.53
CA ARG A 5 -40.99 67.48 36.45
C ARG A 5 -39.53 67.28 36.91
N PRO A 6 -39.09 66.12 37.44
CA PRO A 6 -38.71 64.99 36.55
C PRO A 6 -38.82 63.54 37.12
N LEU A 7 -38.75 62.57 36.18
CA LEU A 7 -38.09 61.22 36.18
C LEU A 7 -37.98 60.37 37.48
N ALA A 8 -38.04 59.02 37.47
CA ALA A 8 -38.20 58.01 36.40
C ALA A 8 -38.45 56.59 37.00
N ALA A 9 -38.52 55.58 36.10
CA ALA A 9 -38.44 54.11 36.32
C ALA A 9 -39.73 53.36 36.76
N SER A 10 -39.97 52.09 36.40
CA SER A 10 -39.51 51.23 35.26
C SER A 10 -40.27 49.88 35.26
N VAL A 11 -40.50 49.28 34.06
CA VAL A 11 -41.03 47.89 33.78
C VAL A 11 -42.42 47.55 34.44
N ILE A 12 -43.16 46.43 34.29
CA ILE A 12 -43.03 45.07 33.67
C ILE A 12 -44.21 44.79 32.67
N ALA A 13 -44.09 43.69 31.88
CA ALA A 13 -45.05 42.91 31.05
C ALA A 13 -46.58 42.99 31.32
N PHE A 14 -47.50 42.69 30.39
CA PHE A 14 -47.64 41.56 29.42
C PHE A 14 -48.38 42.03 28.14
N GLY A 15 -48.35 41.34 26.98
CA GLY A 15 -47.65 40.11 26.60
C GLY A 15 -47.86 39.72 25.13
N LEU A 16 -46.96 38.88 24.62
CA LEU A 16 -47.20 37.69 23.78
C LEU A 16 -48.36 37.69 22.76
N ILE A 17 -48.15 38.31 21.59
CA ILE A 17 -48.49 37.67 20.30
C ILE A 17 -47.31 37.92 19.34
N ALA A 18 -46.46 36.91 19.14
CA ALA A 18 -45.40 36.91 18.13
C ALA A 18 -45.42 35.55 17.42
N CYS A 19 -45.15 35.55 16.11
CA CYS A 19 -45.55 34.50 15.19
C CYS A 19 -45.03 33.10 15.56
N LYS A 20 -45.91 32.10 15.40
CA LYS A 20 -45.57 30.67 15.49
C LYS A 20 -44.96 30.12 14.18
N ASP A 21 -44.54 31.00 13.28
CA ASP A 21 -43.67 30.64 12.17
C ASP A 21 -42.24 30.53 12.69
N THR A 22 -41.75 29.30 12.80
CA THR A 22 -40.30 29.09 12.78
C THR A 22 -39.77 29.72 11.50
N LEU A 23 -38.94 30.76 11.65
CA LEU A 23 -38.16 31.35 10.57
C LEU A 23 -37.20 30.29 10.02
N GLN A 24 -37.72 29.45 9.13
CA GLN A 24 -36.98 28.60 8.19
C GLN A 24 -36.29 29.53 7.18
N VAL A 25 -35.33 30.31 7.66
CA VAL A 25 -34.36 31.00 6.81
C VAL A 25 -33.56 29.90 6.14
N ALA A 26 -33.94 29.57 4.91
CA ALA A 26 -33.22 28.58 4.11
C ALA A 26 -31.75 29.00 4.08
N ASN A 27 -30.89 28.19 4.69
CA ASN A 27 -29.47 28.47 4.80
C ASN A 27 -28.86 28.40 3.39
N GLN A 28 -28.82 29.52 2.68
CA GLN A 28 -28.27 29.56 1.31
C GLN A 28 -26.77 29.24 1.27
N THR A 29 -26.11 29.21 2.43
CA THR A 29 -24.73 28.82 2.64
C THR A 29 -24.56 27.38 3.17
N ASP A 30 -25.64 26.62 3.37
CA ASP A 30 -25.56 25.19 3.66
C ASP A 30 -24.93 24.47 2.44
N PRO A 31 -23.99 23.52 2.64
CA PRO A 31 -23.50 22.65 1.57
C PRO A 31 -24.58 21.66 1.08
N ASP A 32 -25.60 22.19 0.39
CA ASP A 32 -26.60 21.40 -0.32
C ASP A 32 -25.95 20.62 -1.47
N ARG A 33 -25.79 19.32 -1.23
CA ARG A 33 -25.35 18.31 -2.21
C ARG A 33 -26.20 18.33 -3.49
N THR A 34 -27.48 18.69 -3.42
CA THR A 34 -28.40 18.74 -4.57
C THR A 34 -28.03 19.89 -5.51
N ARG A 35 -27.77 21.07 -4.96
CA ARG A 35 -27.23 22.24 -5.67
C ARG A 35 -25.81 21.99 -6.18
N ALA A 36 -24.93 21.42 -5.35
CA ALA A 36 -23.52 21.17 -5.71
C ALA A 36 -23.33 20.09 -6.80
N LEU A 37 -24.26 19.13 -6.90
CA LEU A 37 -24.31 18.11 -7.95
C LEU A 37 -25.54 18.31 -8.88
N GLY A 38 -25.93 19.57 -9.05
CA GLY A 38 -27.12 19.96 -9.81
C GLY A 38 -26.93 19.81 -11.32
N ARG A 39 -25.72 20.05 -11.84
CA ARG A 39 -25.42 20.07 -13.28
C ARG A 39 -24.68 18.80 -13.75
N PRO A 40 -24.87 18.37 -15.00
CA PRO A 40 -24.11 17.28 -15.63
C PRO A 40 -22.59 17.35 -15.47
N SER A 41 -22.00 18.52 -15.77
CA SER A 41 -20.55 18.77 -15.64
C SER A 41 -20.00 18.50 -14.25
N ASP A 42 -20.78 18.86 -13.23
CA ASP A 42 -20.37 18.82 -11.84
C ASP A 42 -20.38 17.37 -11.34
N VAL A 43 -21.38 16.58 -11.77
CA VAL A 43 -21.47 15.14 -11.52
C VAL A 43 -20.38 14.36 -12.25
N GLU A 44 -20.10 14.66 -13.53
CA GLU A 44 -19.04 13.99 -14.29
C GLU A 44 -17.65 14.28 -13.67
N SER A 45 -17.39 15.53 -13.28
CA SER A 45 -16.13 15.94 -12.63
C SER A 45 -15.98 15.29 -11.25
N PHE A 46 -17.05 15.27 -10.45
CA PHE A 46 -17.08 14.63 -9.13
C PHE A 46 -16.79 13.13 -9.22
N ILE A 47 -17.43 12.41 -10.14
CA ILE A 47 -17.15 10.98 -10.39
C ILE A 47 -15.71 10.78 -10.87
N GLY A 48 -15.23 11.60 -11.81
CA GLY A 48 -13.86 11.53 -12.31
C GLY A 48 -12.80 11.71 -11.22
N SER A 49 -13.08 12.50 -10.19
CA SER A 49 -12.17 12.74 -9.05
C SER A 49 -12.05 11.56 -8.06
N THR A 50 -12.96 10.58 -8.11
CA THR A 50 -13.06 9.53 -7.06
C THR A 50 -11.79 8.70 -6.90
N TYR A 51 -11.13 8.32 -8.01
CA TYR A 51 -9.89 7.54 -7.96
C TYR A 51 -8.69 8.36 -7.45
N ALA A 52 -8.67 9.68 -7.67
CA ALA A 52 -7.66 10.57 -7.11
C ALA A 52 -7.71 10.60 -5.56
N GLN A 53 -8.89 10.46 -4.96
CA GLN A 53 -9.04 10.35 -3.50
C GLN A 53 -8.41 9.05 -2.95
N ILE A 54 -8.45 7.96 -3.71
CA ILE A 54 -7.82 6.68 -3.33
C ILE A 54 -6.29 6.77 -3.42
N GLN A 55 -5.77 7.41 -4.47
CA GLN A 55 -4.34 7.72 -4.57
C GLN A 55 -3.90 8.65 -3.45
N ASN A 56 -4.72 9.64 -3.09
CA ASN A 56 -4.49 10.53 -1.96
C ASN A 56 -4.47 9.75 -0.63
N ALA A 57 -5.40 8.82 -0.42
CA ALA A 57 -5.40 7.95 0.76
C ALA A 57 -4.09 7.16 0.87
N THR A 58 -3.73 6.40 -0.17
CA THR A 58 -2.73 5.34 -0.05
C THR A 58 -1.27 5.73 -0.32
N LEU A 59 -1.01 6.77 -1.13
CA LEU A 59 0.35 7.07 -1.60
C LEU A 59 0.71 8.56 -1.68
N GLY A 60 -0.28 9.44 -1.86
CA GLY A 60 -0.04 10.82 -2.28
C GLY A 60 -0.39 11.92 -1.29
N GLY A 61 -1.17 11.66 -0.23
CA GLY A 61 -1.81 12.73 0.54
C GLY A 61 -1.20 13.07 1.91
N SER A 62 -0.39 12.19 2.51
CA SER A 62 0.31 12.43 3.78
C SER A 62 1.49 11.48 3.91
N ASN A 63 2.45 11.78 4.77
CA ASN A 63 3.39 10.77 5.29
C ASN A 63 2.93 10.22 6.65
N ASP A 64 2.08 10.95 7.38
CA ASP A 64 1.34 10.44 8.54
C ASP A 64 0.10 9.71 8.00
N ASP A 65 0.30 8.43 7.70
CA ASP A 65 -0.63 7.53 7.01
C ASP A 65 -0.32 6.07 7.39
N LEU A 66 -0.97 5.09 6.75
CA LEU A 66 -0.60 3.69 6.93
C LEU A 66 0.60 3.30 6.06
N GLN A 67 0.83 3.95 4.91
CA GLN A 67 1.88 3.54 3.97
C GLN A 67 3.28 3.56 4.61
N THR A 68 3.61 4.59 5.38
CA THR A 68 4.91 4.65 6.08
C THR A 68 5.03 3.61 7.20
N GLN A 69 3.92 3.29 7.88
CA GLN A 69 3.85 2.24 8.90
C GLN A 69 3.98 0.83 8.28
N LEU A 70 3.24 0.57 7.20
CA LEU A 70 3.27 -0.67 6.41
C LEU A 70 4.70 -0.95 5.93
N GLN A 71 5.40 0.06 5.42
CA GLN A 71 6.79 -0.07 4.96
C GLN A 71 7.74 -0.56 6.07
N VAL A 72 7.67 -0.02 7.29
CA VAL A 72 8.53 -0.47 8.40
C VAL A 72 8.07 -1.79 9.05
N MET A 73 6.76 -2.06 9.02
CA MET A 73 6.22 -3.33 9.51
C MET A 73 6.59 -4.50 8.60
N GLY A 74 6.59 -4.29 7.28
CA GLY A 74 7.09 -5.23 6.27
C GLY A 74 8.62 -5.17 6.06
N MET A 75 9.32 -4.24 6.72
CA MET A 75 10.77 -3.99 6.58
C MET A 75 11.23 -3.65 5.14
N GLU A 76 10.33 -3.07 4.33
CA GLU A 76 10.63 -2.39 3.07
C GLU A 76 11.40 -1.09 3.32
N ASN A 77 11.08 -0.43 4.42
CA ASN A 77 11.83 0.68 4.97
C ASN A 77 12.33 0.35 6.38
N THR A 78 13.35 1.07 6.82
CA THR A 78 13.84 1.12 8.20
C THR A 78 13.93 2.59 8.61
N SER A 79 13.44 2.91 9.80
CA SER A 79 13.58 4.24 10.42
C SER A 79 13.53 4.06 11.93
N ALA A 80 14.34 4.84 12.66
CA ALA A 80 14.29 4.91 14.13
C ALA A 80 13.46 6.11 14.63
N LEU A 81 13.00 6.99 13.73
CA LEU A 81 12.25 8.19 14.08
C LEU A 81 10.81 7.86 14.46
N ALA A 82 10.28 8.44 15.53
CA ALA A 82 8.94 8.15 16.03
C ALA A 82 7.80 8.77 15.19
N ASN A 83 8.12 9.75 14.34
CA ASN A 83 7.19 10.38 13.41
C ASN A 83 6.51 9.35 12.50
N PHE A 84 5.24 9.58 12.16
CA PHE A 84 4.41 8.68 11.35
C PHE A 84 4.37 7.24 11.91
N ALA A 85 4.52 7.14 13.24
CA ALA A 85 4.71 5.92 14.02
C ALA A 85 5.84 4.97 13.54
N MET A 86 6.77 5.42 12.70
CA MET A 86 7.74 4.54 12.01
C MET A 86 8.65 3.78 12.98
N GLY A 87 9.28 4.48 13.94
CA GLY A 87 10.11 3.86 14.98
C GLY A 87 9.32 2.86 15.84
N PRO A 88 8.18 3.25 16.44
CA PRO A 88 7.30 2.35 17.19
C PRO A 88 6.84 1.11 16.42
N ARG A 89 6.35 1.27 15.17
CA ARG A 89 5.87 0.16 14.33
C ARG A 89 7.02 -0.68 13.75
N GLY A 90 8.17 -0.06 13.55
CA GLY A 90 9.42 -0.68 13.09
C GLY A 90 10.23 -1.36 14.19
N ALA A 91 9.91 -1.15 15.47
CA ALA A 91 10.60 -1.74 16.60
C ALA A 91 10.48 -3.27 16.64
N ILE A 92 11.51 -3.93 17.17
CA ILE A 92 11.56 -5.37 17.44
C ILE A 92 12.12 -5.55 18.86
N PRO A 93 11.42 -6.24 19.78
CA PRO A 93 10.14 -6.93 19.59
C PRO A 93 8.96 -5.99 19.27
N ARG A 94 7.97 -6.53 18.56
CA ARG A 94 6.80 -5.78 18.07
C ARG A 94 5.80 -5.50 19.19
N THR A 95 5.30 -4.28 19.26
CA THR A 95 4.19 -3.86 20.13
C THR A 95 2.85 -3.91 19.38
N PRO A 96 1.70 -3.98 20.10
CA PRO A 96 0.38 -3.87 19.49
C PRO A 96 0.13 -2.48 18.87
N ILE A 97 -0.83 -2.46 17.94
CA ILE A 97 -1.56 -1.27 17.53
C ILE A 97 -2.75 -1.13 18.47
N GLU A 98 -2.81 -0.05 19.24
CA GLU A 98 -3.93 0.29 20.13
C GLU A 98 -4.86 1.28 19.41
N ASN A 99 -6.18 1.06 19.39
CA ASN A 99 -7.16 2.06 18.92
C ASN A 99 -7.79 2.85 20.08
N THR A 100 -7.06 3.06 21.16
CA THR A 100 -7.50 3.96 22.23
C THR A 100 -7.25 5.42 21.84
N ARG A 101 -7.98 6.34 22.47
CA ARG A 101 -7.76 7.79 22.30
C ARG A 101 -6.30 8.14 22.64
N ASN A 102 -5.68 8.98 21.81
CA ASN A 102 -4.27 9.39 21.90
C ASN A 102 -3.25 8.23 21.73
N SER A 103 -3.61 7.12 21.08
CA SER A 103 -2.66 6.06 20.79
C SER A 103 -1.57 6.49 19.80
N THR A 104 -0.38 5.88 19.89
CA THR A 104 0.73 6.18 18.99
C THR A 104 0.41 5.73 17.56
N GLY A 105 0.42 6.70 16.63
CA GLY A 105 0.06 6.51 15.22
C GLY A 105 -1.42 6.77 14.91
N GLY A 106 -2.25 7.11 15.90
CA GLY A 106 -3.71 7.23 15.74
C GLY A 106 -4.19 8.19 14.64
N ASP A 107 -3.42 9.24 14.34
CA ASP A 107 -3.76 10.18 13.25
C ASP A 107 -3.60 9.53 11.87
N GLY A 108 -2.43 8.93 11.59
CA GLY A 108 -2.22 8.13 10.38
C GLY A 108 -3.17 6.92 10.31
N ASP A 109 -3.38 6.22 11.43
CA ASP A 109 -4.29 5.08 11.55
C ASP A 109 -5.73 5.44 11.16
N TYR A 110 -6.22 6.62 11.52
CA TYR A 110 -7.54 7.13 11.13
C TYR A 110 -7.59 7.64 9.69
N ARG A 111 -6.50 8.26 9.22
CA ARG A 111 -6.48 9.01 7.97
C ARG A 111 -6.90 8.17 6.76
N ASP A 112 -6.31 7.00 6.58
CA ASP A 112 -6.53 6.23 5.36
C ASP A 112 -7.93 5.61 5.38
N PHE A 113 -8.43 5.21 6.54
CA PHE A 113 -9.81 4.78 6.77
C PHE A 113 -10.80 5.84 6.26
N VAL A 114 -10.72 7.07 6.79
CA VAL A 114 -11.70 8.12 6.48
C VAL A 114 -11.59 8.62 5.04
N VAL A 115 -10.41 8.62 4.43
CA VAL A 115 -10.25 9.03 3.01
C VAL A 115 -10.72 7.93 2.05
N LEU A 116 -10.50 6.64 2.35
CA LEU A 116 -11.02 5.53 1.55
C LEU A 116 -12.55 5.40 1.66
N GLU A 117 -13.11 5.48 2.88
CA GLU A 117 -14.56 5.52 3.11
C GLU A 117 -15.20 6.72 2.38
N ARG A 118 -14.56 7.89 2.44
CA ARG A 118 -14.99 9.06 1.66
C ARG A 118 -14.97 8.78 0.15
N ALA A 119 -13.93 8.14 -0.38
CA ALA A 119 -13.85 7.80 -1.80
C ALA A 119 -14.97 6.83 -2.24
N ALA A 120 -15.25 5.80 -1.43
CA ALA A 120 -16.36 4.87 -1.64
C ALA A 120 -17.71 5.60 -1.58
N ARG A 121 -17.92 6.47 -0.58
CA ARG A 121 -19.12 7.28 -0.43
C ARG A 121 -19.28 8.29 -1.57
N MET A 122 -18.21 8.90 -2.08
CA MET A 122 -18.26 9.77 -3.27
C MET A 122 -18.72 8.99 -4.50
N ALA A 123 -18.22 7.77 -4.72
CA ALA A 123 -18.68 6.93 -5.81
C ALA A 123 -20.18 6.60 -5.71
N THR A 124 -20.68 6.20 -4.53
CA THR A 124 -22.12 5.92 -4.35
C THR A 124 -22.98 7.17 -4.49
N ILE A 125 -22.51 8.33 -4.04
CA ILE A 125 -23.17 9.63 -4.25
C ILE A 125 -23.32 9.95 -5.74
N GLY A 126 -22.28 9.72 -6.54
CA GLY A 126 -22.31 9.90 -7.99
C GLY A 126 -23.29 8.94 -8.68
N ILE A 127 -23.23 7.65 -8.33
CA ILE A 127 -24.14 6.62 -8.86
C ILE A 127 -25.60 6.93 -8.52
N ALA A 128 -25.89 7.41 -7.31
CA ALA A 128 -27.21 7.87 -6.91
C ALA A 128 -27.70 9.05 -7.76
N ARG A 129 -26.83 10.03 -8.06
CA ARG A 129 -27.21 11.18 -8.88
C ARG A 129 -27.49 10.77 -10.33
N LEU A 130 -26.73 9.81 -10.87
CA LEU A 130 -26.98 9.17 -12.16
C LEU A 130 -28.25 8.29 -12.21
N LYS A 131 -29.08 8.24 -11.15
CA LYS A 131 -30.45 7.68 -11.21
C LYS A 131 -31.50 8.71 -11.67
N VAL A 132 -31.19 10.00 -11.56
CA VAL A 132 -32.14 11.13 -11.72
C VAL A 132 -31.59 12.28 -12.59
N LEU A 133 -30.40 12.11 -13.15
CA LEU A 133 -29.72 13.06 -14.03
C LEU A 133 -28.88 12.29 -15.06
N THR A 134 -28.79 12.81 -16.28
CA THR A 134 -27.88 12.31 -17.34
C THR A 134 -26.73 13.28 -17.57
N LEU A 135 -25.56 12.74 -17.92
CA LEU A 135 -24.35 13.46 -18.31
C LEU A 135 -24.39 14.00 -19.75
N GLY A 136 -25.46 13.69 -20.50
CA GLY A 136 -25.68 14.14 -21.88
C GLY A 136 -25.92 13.00 -22.86
N SER A 137 -25.52 11.78 -22.51
CA SER A 137 -25.82 10.57 -23.29
C SER A 137 -25.76 9.30 -22.43
N PRO A 138 -26.51 8.23 -22.82
CA PRO A 138 -26.42 6.92 -22.15
C PRO A 138 -25.00 6.34 -22.11
N ALA A 139 -24.17 6.63 -23.11
CA ALA A 139 -22.77 6.23 -23.16
C ALA A 139 -21.93 6.90 -22.06
N GLN A 140 -22.04 8.23 -21.90
CA GLN A 140 -21.37 8.95 -20.82
C GLN A 140 -21.85 8.49 -19.44
N ASP A 141 -23.16 8.29 -19.28
CA ASP A 141 -23.75 7.76 -18.03
C ASP A 141 -23.19 6.37 -17.69
N ALA A 142 -23.06 5.48 -18.69
CA ALA A 142 -22.49 4.15 -18.51
C ALA A 142 -20.99 4.20 -18.15
N ARG A 143 -20.19 5.04 -18.82
CA ARG A 143 -18.77 5.24 -18.48
C ARG A 143 -18.62 5.73 -17.04
N ALA A 144 -19.35 6.77 -16.67
CA ALA A 144 -19.29 7.35 -15.32
C ALA A 144 -19.75 6.33 -14.25
N ARG A 145 -20.83 5.59 -14.49
CA ARG A 145 -21.29 4.53 -13.58
C ARG A 145 -20.27 3.40 -13.43
N SER A 146 -19.63 2.99 -14.54
CA SER A 146 -18.54 2.00 -14.51
C SER A 146 -17.35 2.51 -13.69
N PHE A 147 -16.90 3.74 -13.92
CA PHE A 147 -15.76 4.31 -13.21
C PHE A 147 -16.03 4.52 -11.71
N ALA A 148 -17.24 4.97 -11.35
CA ALA A 148 -17.64 5.05 -9.94
C ALA A 148 -17.62 3.66 -9.26
N ARG A 149 -18.14 2.62 -9.92
CA ARG A 149 -18.07 1.23 -9.40
C ARG A 149 -16.63 0.73 -9.26
N PHE A 150 -15.76 1.07 -10.21
CA PHE A 150 -14.33 0.79 -10.12
C PHE A 150 -13.69 1.46 -8.89
N SER A 151 -13.86 2.78 -8.71
CA SER A 151 -13.35 3.51 -7.55
C SER A 151 -13.90 2.96 -6.23
N GLN A 152 -15.20 2.68 -6.15
CA GLN A 152 -15.83 2.06 -4.97
C GLN A 152 -15.18 0.71 -4.64
N GLY A 153 -14.98 -0.14 -5.65
CA GLY A 153 -14.33 -1.44 -5.49
C GLY A 153 -12.86 -1.37 -5.06
N VAL A 154 -12.10 -0.41 -5.60
CA VAL A 154 -10.70 -0.19 -5.17
C VAL A 154 -10.64 0.41 -3.76
N ALA A 155 -11.57 1.28 -3.37
CA ALA A 155 -11.61 1.85 -2.02
C ALA A 155 -11.86 0.75 -0.96
N PHE A 156 -12.91 -0.06 -1.14
CA PHE A 156 -13.17 -1.21 -0.26
C PHE A 156 -12.05 -2.25 -0.28
N GLY A 157 -11.45 -2.52 -1.45
CA GLY A 157 -10.30 -3.41 -1.54
C GLY A 157 -9.14 -2.96 -0.65
N ASN A 158 -8.77 -1.67 -0.66
CA ASN A 158 -7.69 -1.17 0.21
C ASN A 158 -8.08 -1.12 1.69
N LEU A 159 -9.33 -0.78 2.03
CA LEU A 159 -9.85 -0.87 3.41
C LEU A 159 -9.70 -2.32 3.93
N ALA A 160 -10.17 -3.29 3.16
CA ALA A 160 -10.11 -4.71 3.48
C ALA A 160 -8.71 -5.34 3.44
N LEU A 161 -7.71 -4.68 2.83
CA LEU A 161 -6.31 -5.08 2.96
C LEU A 161 -5.71 -4.66 4.31
N ALA A 162 -6.06 -3.47 4.79
CA ALA A 162 -5.46 -2.83 5.97
C ALA A 162 -6.22 -3.14 7.26
N TYR A 163 -7.46 -2.68 7.36
CA TYR A 163 -8.29 -2.74 8.56
C TYR A 163 -8.97 -4.09 8.72
N ASP A 164 -9.38 -4.45 9.93
CA ASP A 164 -10.13 -5.68 10.21
C ASP A 164 -11.61 -5.62 9.84
N SER A 165 -12.20 -4.43 9.81
CA SER A 165 -13.57 -4.16 9.40
C SER A 165 -13.73 -2.74 8.85
N ALA A 166 -14.76 -2.52 8.03
CA ALA A 166 -15.13 -1.23 7.47
C ALA A 166 -16.63 -1.19 7.11
N ALA A 167 -17.17 -0.03 6.75
CA ALA A 167 -18.58 0.11 6.40
C ALA A 167 -18.81 -0.14 4.91
N ILE A 168 -19.69 -1.10 4.56
CA ILE A 168 -20.04 -1.36 3.15
C ILE A 168 -21.10 -0.36 2.69
N VAL A 169 -20.66 0.85 2.35
CA VAL A 169 -21.53 1.95 1.89
C VAL A 169 -22.13 1.69 0.49
N SER A 170 -23.41 2.01 0.31
CA SER A 170 -24.14 1.86 -0.97
C SER A 170 -24.85 3.15 -1.42
N GLU A 171 -25.31 3.19 -2.66
CA GLU A 171 -26.15 4.27 -3.20
C GLU A 171 -27.64 4.17 -2.81
N ASN A 172 -27.97 3.23 -1.92
CA ASN A 172 -29.31 2.98 -1.39
C ASN A 172 -29.39 3.21 0.13
N ASP A 173 -28.27 3.53 0.80
CA ASP A 173 -28.23 3.84 2.23
C ASP A 173 -29.04 5.11 2.53
N ASP A 174 -29.66 5.16 3.71
CA ASP A 174 -30.13 6.43 4.28
C ASP A 174 -28.90 7.31 4.61
N PRO A 175 -28.79 8.54 4.06
CA PRO A 175 -27.71 9.48 4.37
C PRO A 175 -27.57 9.88 5.85
N GLN A 176 -28.54 9.56 6.71
CA GLN A 176 -28.48 9.78 8.16
C GLN A 176 -28.16 8.50 8.95
N SER A 177 -28.10 7.34 8.29
CA SER A 177 -27.81 6.07 8.97
C SER A 177 -26.31 5.86 9.22
N ILE A 178 -25.99 5.33 10.39
CA ILE A 178 -24.65 4.81 10.68
C ILE A 178 -24.60 3.39 10.12
N VAL A 179 -23.89 3.20 9.01
CA VAL A 179 -23.71 1.88 8.39
C VAL A 179 -22.87 0.99 9.32
N PRO A 180 -23.34 -0.22 9.68
CA PRO A 180 -22.58 -1.14 10.51
C PRO A 180 -21.24 -1.54 9.89
N LEU A 181 -20.28 -1.86 10.75
CA LEU A 181 -19.00 -2.43 10.33
C LEU A 181 -19.22 -3.87 9.85
N SER A 182 -18.62 -4.21 8.71
CA SER A 182 -18.53 -5.56 8.17
C SER A 182 -17.07 -6.01 8.22
N ASP A 183 -16.82 -7.30 8.45
CA ASP A 183 -15.46 -7.83 8.51
C ASP A 183 -14.73 -7.69 7.15
N TYR A 184 -13.40 -7.72 7.19
CA TYR A 184 -12.56 -7.49 6.01
C TYR A 184 -12.83 -8.49 4.86
N THR A 185 -13.36 -9.69 5.10
CA THR A 185 -13.69 -10.63 4.01
C THR A 185 -14.96 -10.18 3.29
N ALA A 186 -16.01 -9.81 4.02
CA ALA A 186 -17.22 -9.23 3.45
C ALA A 186 -16.95 -7.91 2.71
N VAL A 187 -16.10 -7.04 3.25
CA VAL A 187 -15.68 -5.79 2.59
C VAL A 187 -14.88 -6.08 1.31
N MET A 188 -13.99 -7.08 1.32
CA MET A 188 -13.25 -7.49 0.12
C MET A 188 -14.17 -8.07 -0.96
N ASP A 189 -15.11 -8.95 -0.60
CA ASP A 189 -16.06 -9.55 -1.53
C ASP A 189 -16.97 -8.49 -2.18
N ALA A 190 -17.45 -7.52 -1.39
CA ALA A 190 -18.15 -6.36 -1.92
C ALA A 190 -17.26 -5.56 -2.89
N GLY A 191 -16.00 -5.31 -2.53
CA GLY A 191 -15.02 -4.64 -3.38
C GLY A 191 -14.82 -5.36 -4.73
N LEU A 192 -14.60 -6.68 -4.71
CA LEU A 192 -14.41 -7.51 -5.90
C LEU A 192 -15.68 -7.56 -6.78
N ALA A 193 -16.87 -7.65 -6.19
CA ALA A 193 -18.14 -7.62 -6.91
C ALA A 193 -18.37 -6.28 -7.63
N LEU A 194 -17.96 -5.16 -7.03
CA LEU A 194 -18.03 -3.83 -7.64
C LEU A 194 -17.02 -3.67 -8.80
N LEU A 195 -15.83 -4.26 -8.69
CA LEU A 195 -14.87 -4.33 -9.80
C LEU A 195 -15.41 -5.17 -10.97
N ASP A 196 -16.11 -6.28 -10.71
CA ASP A 196 -16.80 -7.05 -11.75
C ASP A 196 -17.99 -6.29 -12.34
N SER A 197 -18.73 -5.52 -11.54
CA SER A 197 -19.78 -4.60 -12.01
C SER A 197 -19.21 -3.54 -12.96
N ALA A 198 -18.05 -2.95 -12.64
CA ALA A 198 -17.37 -1.98 -13.50
C ALA A 198 -17.00 -2.60 -14.87
N ILE A 199 -16.43 -3.81 -14.88
CA ILE A 199 -16.13 -4.56 -16.11
C ILE A 199 -17.41 -4.84 -16.91
N ALA A 200 -18.49 -5.28 -16.26
CA ALA A 200 -19.76 -5.61 -16.93
C ALA A 200 -20.39 -4.38 -17.62
N ILE A 201 -20.48 -3.25 -16.91
CA ILE A 201 -21.03 -2.00 -17.46
C ILE A 201 -20.21 -1.53 -18.67
N ALA A 202 -18.87 -1.52 -18.54
CA ALA A 202 -17.98 -1.09 -19.62
C ALA A 202 -17.99 -2.04 -20.83
N ARG A 203 -18.13 -3.36 -20.60
CA ARG A 203 -18.24 -4.35 -21.70
C ARG A 203 -19.54 -4.20 -22.49
N ALA A 204 -20.63 -3.82 -21.83
CA ALA A 204 -21.90 -3.53 -22.49
C ALA A 204 -21.88 -2.18 -23.26
N ASN A 205 -20.92 -1.29 -22.97
CA ASN A 205 -20.87 0.07 -23.51
C ASN A 205 -19.47 0.43 -24.05
N PRO A 206 -18.88 -0.36 -24.98
CA PRO A 206 -17.48 -0.19 -25.37
C PRO A 206 -17.21 1.14 -26.09
N GLY A 207 -18.20 1.64 -26.85
CA GLY A 207 -18.11 2.95 -27.53
C GLY A 207 -18.15 4.18 -26.60
N ALA A 208 -18.29 3.99 -25.29
CA ALA A 208 -18.20 5.08 -24.31
C ALA A 208 -16.74 5.42 -23.91
N PHE A 209 -15.79 4.56 -24.28
CA PHE A 209 -14.37 4.65 -23.93
C PHE A 209 -13.56 5.28 -25.08
N PRO A 210 -12.40 5.90 -24.82
CA PRO A 210 -11.59 5.84 -23.60
C PRO A 210 -12.14 6.62 -22.40
N LEU A 211 -11.57 6.36 -21.22
CA LEU A 211 -11.70 7.25 -20.06
C LEU A 211 -11.11 8.64 -20.39
N PRO A 212 -11.69 9.74 -19.88
CA PRO A 212 -11.04 11.04 -19.90
C PRO A 212 -9.70 10.99 -19.17
N VAL A 213 -8.65 11.54 -19.78
CA VAL A 213 -7.24 11.48 -19.33
C VAL A 213 -6.98 12.13 -17.96
N THR A 214 -7.97 12.83 -17.40
CA THR A 214 -7.93 13.48 -16.08
C THR A 214 -8.51 12.63 -14.96
N TRP A 215 -9.31 11.59 -15.26
CA TRP A 215 -9.92 10.72 -14.24
C TRP A 215 -8.89 9.77 -13.61
N ILE A 216 -7.90 9.36 -14.39
CA ILE A 216 -6.65 8.76 -13.94
C ILE A 216 -5.55 9.55 -14.64
N SER A 217 -4.76 10.34 -13.92
CA SER A 217 -3.87 11.34 -14.54
C SER A 217 -2.91 10.73 -15.57
N GLY A 218 -3.04 11.19 -16.82
CA GLY A 218 -2.23 10.74 -17.96
C GLY A 218 -2.72 9.44 -18.62
N GLN A 219 -3.84 8.86 -18.17
CA GLN A 219 -4.30 7.53 -18.60
C GLN A 219 -5.67 7.59 -19.29
N ALA A 220 -5.65 7.72 -20.62
CA ALA A 220 -6.83 7.63 -21.48
C ALA A 220 -7.15 6.15 -21.82
N LEU A 221 -7.56 5.36 -20.82
CA LEU A 221 -7.74 3.92 -20.99
C LEU A 221 -8.94 3.58 -21.88
N ASP A 222 -8.70 2.83 -22.95
CA ASP A 222 -9.75 2.11 -23.69
C ASP A 222 -10.32 0.95 -22.86
N THR A 223 -11.33 0.24 -23.36
CA THR A 223 -11.89 -0.93 -22.65
C THR A 223 -10.84 -2.01 -22.39
N THR A 224 -9.87 -2.22 -23.30
CA THR A 224 -8.79 -3.21 -23.13
C THR A 224 -7.88 -2.84 -21.95
N GLY A 225 -7.36 -1.61 -21.94
CA GLY A 225 -6.50 -1.10 -20.87
C GLY A 225 -7.22 -1.03 -19.53
N TYR A 226 -8.48 -0.58 -19.54
CA TYR A 226 -9.32 -0.50 -18.35
C TYR A 226 -9.62 -1.89 -17.75
N PHE A 227 -9.98 -2.89 -18.57
CA PHE A 227 -10.15 -4.26 -18.08
C PHE A 227 -8.84 -4.84 -17.53
N ARG A 228 -7.70 -4.64 -18.21
CA ARG A 228 -6.39 -5.06 -17.70
C ARG A 228 -6.06 -4.44 -16.35
N PHE A 229 -6.39 -3.17 -16.16
CA PHE A 229 -6.16 -2.47 -14.90
C PHE A 229 -7.05 -3.02 -13.76
N ILE A 230 -8.36 -3.20 -14.01
CA ILE A 230 -9.29 -3.79 -13.04
C ILE A 230 -8.86 -5.23 -12.68
N ARG A 231 -8.55 -6.06 -13.68
CA ARG A 231 -8.07 -7.44 -13.48
C ARG A 231 -6.81 -7.49 -12.63
N SER A 232 -5.91 -6.53 -12.79
CA SER A 232 -4.68 -6.44 -11.99
C SER A 232 -4.96 -6.08 -10.52
N TYR A 233 -5.88 -5.13 -10.26
CA TYR A 233 -6.38 -4.89 -8.90
C TYR A 233 -7.04 -6.12 -8.29
N LYS A 234 -7.89 -6.83 -9.05
CA LYS A 234 -8.54 -8.07 -8.62
C LYS A 234 -7.53 -9.17 -8.25
N ALA A 235 -6.44 -9.31 -8.99
CA ALA A 235 -5.35 -10.24 -8.67
C ALA A 235 -4.58 -9.81 -7.40
N ARG A 236 -4.18 -8.53 -7.30
CA ARG A 236 -3.53 -7.94 -6.11
C ARG A 236 -4.36 -8.18 -4.86
N PHE A 237 -5.64 -7.81 -4.91
CA PHE A 237 -6.55 -7.90 -3.75
C PHE A 237 -6.79 -9.34 -3.29
N ARG A 238 -7.12 -10.27 -4.20
CA ARG A 238 -7.33 -11.68 -3.83
C ARG A 238 -6.09 -12.33 -3.23
N ALA A 239 -4.89 -12.02 -3.72
CA ALA A 239 -3.66 -12.55 -3.14
C ALA A 239 -3.33 -11.93 -1.77
N SER A 240 -3.51 -10.60 -1.64
CA SER A 240 -3.01 -9.82 -0.49
C SER A 240 -3.99 -9.72 0.69
N VAL A 241 -5.28 -10.02 0.51
CA VAL A 241 -6.27 -9.92 1.61
C VAL A 241 -6.00 -10.86 2.78
N ALA A 242 -5.38 -12.01 2.51
CA ALA A 242 -5.02 -12.99 3.52
C ALA A 242 -4.16 -12.39 4.65
N ARG A 243 -4.58 -12.66 5.89
CA ARG A 243 -3.91 -12.28 7.13
C ARG A 243 -2.93 -13.35 7.61
N THR A 244 -3.08 -14.60 7.16
CA THR A 244 -2.20 -15.73 7.55
C THR A 244 -1.68 -16.54 6.36
N PRO A 245 -0.60 -17.33 6.53
CA PRO A 245 -0.13 -18.30 5.53
C PRO A 245 -1.20 -19.30 5.11
N THR A 246 -2.03 -19.74 6.06
CA THR A 246 -3.13 -20.69 5.82
C THR A 246 -4.20 -20.07 4.92
N GLU A 247 -4.64 -18.84 5.20
CA GLU A 247 -5.58 -18.11 4.35
C GLU A 247 -5.02 -17.87 2.95
N ARG A 248 -3.75 -17.47 2.83
CA ARG A 248 -3.13 -17.26 1.51
C ARG A 248 -2.99 -18.57 0.73
N ALA A 249 -2.78 -19.69 1.41
CA ALA A 249 -2.79 -21.01 0.77
C ALA A 249 -4.18 -21.45 0.32
N ALA A 250 -5.24 -21.06 1.04
CA ALA A 250 -6.63 -21.36 0.73
C ALA A 250 -7.28 -20.42 -0.31
N ALA A 251 -6.63 -19.31 -0.69
CA ALA A 251 -7.13 -18.38 -1.69
C ALA A 251 -7.35 -19.04 -3.07
N ASP A 252 -8.30 -18.54 -3.85
CA ASP A 252 -8.57 -19.04 -5.21
C ASP A 252 -7.46 -18.62 -6.19
N TRP A 253 -6.40 -19.43 -6.22
CA TRP A 253 -5.25 -19.24 -7.09
C TRP A 253 -5.59 -19.42 -8.57
N ASN A 254 -6.63 -20.17 -8.94
CA ASN A 254 -7.04 -20.27 -10.34
C ASN A 254 -7.61 -18.93 -10.83
N THR A 255 -8.46 -18.28 -10.04
CA THR A 255 -8.95 -16.93 -10.35
C THR A 255 -7.84 -15.89 -10.28
N ILE A 256 -6.91 -15.96 -9.32
CA ILE A 256 -5.75 -15.05 -9.25
C ILE A 256 -4.89 -15.18 -10.52
N ILE A 257 -4.58 -16.41 -10.97
CA ILE A 257 -3.83 -16.67 -12.21
C ILE A 257 -4.59 -16.12 -13.43
N ALA A 258 -5.91 -16.31 -13.50
CA ALA A 258 -6.72 -15.82 -14.61
C ALA A 258 -6.75 -14.29 -14.67
N ASP A 259 -7.01 -13.63 -13.53
CA ASP A 259 -6.99 -12.17 -13.40
C ASP A 259 -5.59 -11.60 -13.70
N ALA A 260 -4.52 -12.22 -13.20
CA ALA A 260 -3.15 -11.78 -13.41
C ALA A 260 -2.66 -11.95 -14.86
N ASN A 261 -3.03 -13.04 -15.54
CA ASN A 261 -2.73 -13.22 -16.96
C ASN A 261 -3.49 -12.26 -17.86
N ALA A 262 -4.71 -11.87 -17.46
CA ALA A 262 -5.50 -10.85 -18.13
C ALA A 262 -5.18 -9.41 -17.66
N GLY A 263 -4.14 -9.23 -16.84
CA GLY A 263 -3.75 -7.96 -16.23
C GLY A 263 -2.92 -7.04 -17.14
N ILE A 264 -2.26 -6.06 -16.53
CA ILE A 264 -1.43 -5.06 -17.21
C ILE A 264 -0.22 -5.71 -17.91
N ALA A 265 0.06 -5.23 -19.13
CA ALA A 265 1.14 -5.76 -19.96
C ALA A 265 2.46 -4.96 -19.85
N ALA A 266 2.42 -3.80 -19.20
CA ALA A 266 3.51 -2.87 -18.89
C ALA A 266 3.19 -2.18 -17.55
N ASP A 267 4.16 -1.52 -16.92
CA ASP A 267 3.96 -0.84 -15.63
C ASP A 267 2.89 0.25 -15.73
N PHE A 268 1.93 0.22 -14.80
CA PHE A 268 0.85 1.20 -14.77
C PHE A 268 1.35 2.49 -14.11
N ASN A 269 1.73 3.44 -14.96
CA ASN A 269 2.29 4.72 -14.56
C ASN A 269 1.19 5.79 -14.49
N ILE A 270 1.13 6.56 -13.41
CA ILE A 270 0.28 7.75 -13.33
C ILE A 270 1.17 8.99 -13.48
N ALA A 271 0.70 9.98 -14.24
CA ALA A 271 1.36 11.26 -14.39
C ALA A 271 1.12 12.12 -13.13
N MET A 272 2.06 12.10 -12.19
CA MET A 272 1.98 12.86 -10.95
C MET A 272 2.28 14.34 -11.22
N ASN A 273 1.57 15.19 -10.50
CA ASN A 273 1.84 16.60 -10.31
C ASN A 273 1.15 17.03 -8.99
N PRO A 274 1.91 17.32 -7.91
CA PRO A 274 1.32 17.64 -6.61
C PRO A 274 0.35 18.83 -6.65
N THR A 275 0.59 19.81 -7.52
CA THR A 275 -0.30 20.99 -7.66
C THR A 275 -1.63 20.68 -8.34
N ALA A 276 -1.73 19.52 -9.01
CA ALA A 276 -2.95 18.99 -9.61
C ALA A 276 -3.61 17.89 -8.77
N GLY A 277 -3.15 17.67 -7.53
CA GLY A 277 -3.71 16.68 -6.61
C GLY A 277 -3.26 15.22 -6.84
N TRP A 278 -2.25 14.99 -7.69
CA TRP A 278 -1.69 13.66 -7.96
C TRP A 278 -0.25 13.60 -7.47
N ASP A 279 0.05 12.78 -6.48
CA ASP A 279 1.41 12.68 -5.91
C ASP A 279 1.72 11.24 -5.47
N VAL A 280 3.01 10.97 -5.27
CA VAL A 280 3.50 9.97 -4.31
C VAL A 280 4.37 10.74 -3.34
N ILE A 281 3.93 10.93 -2.10
CA ILE A 281 4.50 11.94 -1.18
C ILE A 281 5.75 11.45 -0.44
N TRP A 282 5.89 10.14 -0.25
CA TRP A 282 7.03 9.54 0.47
C TRP A 282 8.44 10.00 0.04
N PRO A 283 8.76 10.15 -1.28
CA PRO A 283 10.02 10.74 -1.73
C PRO A 283 10.37 12.11 -1.15
N VAL A 284 9.40 12.91 -0.68
CA VAL A 284 9.70 14.15 0.08
C VAL A 284 10.48 13.81 1.33
N GLN A 285 9.99 12.85 2.12
CA GLN A 285 10.57 12.52 3.41
C GLN A 285 11.84 11.68 3.28
N ALA A 286 11.82 10.69 2.36
CA ALA A 286 12.98 9.84 2.07
C ALA A 286 14.23 10.62 1.65
N PHE A 287 14.06 11.86 1.19
CA PHE A 287 15.14 12.75 0.75
C PHE A 287 15.20 14.11 1.47
N ALA A 288 14.43 14.31 2.56
CA ALA A 288 14.26 15.62 3.20
C ALA A 288 15.53 16.20 3.85
N THR A 289 16.43 15.34 4.35
CA THR A 289 17.55 15.77 5.21
C THR A 289 18.84 14.99 4.93
N GLY A 290 19.60 15.40 3.91
CA GLY A 290 20.94 14.86 3.62
C GLY A 290 21.01 13.32 3.63
N PRO A 291 21.90 12.69 4.41
CA PRO A 291 21.80 11.26 4.72
C PRO A 291 20.58 10.99 5.61
N ALA A 292 19.48 10.54 4.99
CA ALA A 292 18.16 10.61 5.60
C ALA A 292 17.92 9.58 6.72
N ASN A 293 17.72 10.06 7.95
CA ASN A 293 17.23 9.27 9.10
C ASN A 293 15.87 8.58 8.87
N TRP A 294 15.12 9.05 7.87
CA TRP A 294 13.78 8.62 7.51
C TRP A 294 13.74 7.34 6.65
N HIS A 295 14.84 7.03 5.97
CA HIS A 295 14.84 5.96 4.97
C HIS A 295 16.14 5.16 4.97
N GLN A 296 16.01 3.86 5.17
CA GLN A 296 17.05 2.86 4.92
C GLN A 296 16.41 1.59 4.38
N MET A 297 17.10 0.85 3.52
CA MET A 297 16.72 -0.53 3.23
C MET A 297 17.08 -1.44 4.40
N SER A 298 16.30 -2.51 4.62
CA SER A 298 16.56 -3.45 5.70
C SER A 298 17.77 -4.35 5.42
N GLN A 299 18.81 -4.31 6.26
CA GLN A 299 19.99 -5.19 6.15
C GLN A 299 19.63 -6.67 6.23
N PHE A 300 18.58 -7.04 6.99
CA PHE A 300 18.10 -8.41 7.03
C PHE A 300 17.69 -8.94 5.65
N TRP A 301 16.91 -8.15 4.89
CA TRP A 301 16.50 -8.52 3.53
C TRP A 301 17.63 -8.32 2.53
N MET A 302 18.32 -7.17 2.56
CA MET A 302 19.42 -6.88 1.63
C MET A 302 20.56 -7.91 1.76
N GLY A 303 20.84 -8.38 2.98
CA GLY A 303 21.84 -9.40 3.26
C GLY A 303 21.58 -10.75 2.59
N MET A 304 20.32 -11.08 2.26
CA MET A 304 20.02 -12.28 1.48
C MET A 304 20.57 -12.22 0.05
N ALA A 305 21.01 -11.06 -0.44
CA ALA A 305 21.68 -10.93 -1.73
C ALA A 305 23.19 -11.17 -1.66
N ASP A 306 23.78 -11.34 -0.48
CA ASP A 306 25.23 -11.41 -0.28
C ASP A 306 25.82 -12.75 -0.75
N GLY A 307 26.89 -12.68 -1.55
CA GLY A 307 27.71 -13.81 -1.94
C GLY A 307 29.11 -13.81 -1.29
N SER A 308 29.43 -12.87 -0.39
CA SER A 308 30.74 -12.77 0.27
C SER A 308 30.86 -13.57 1.58
N GLY A 309 29.73 -13.95 2.19
CA GLY A 309 29.70 -14.56 3.53
C GLY A 309 29.56 -13.54 4.66
N GLY A 310 29.47 -12.25 4.34
CA GLY A 310 29.16 -11.19 5.30
C GLY A 310 27.81 -11.40 5.98
N TYR A 311 26.81 -11.93 5.26
CA TYR A 311 25.51 -12.26 5.86
C TYR A 311 25.60 -13.38 6.89
N ASP A 312 26.44 -14.40 6.67
CA ASP A 312 26.63 -15.49 7.62
C ASP A 312 27.28 -14.98 8.92
N GLY A 313 28.33 -14.16 8.81
CA GLY A 313 28.96 -13.50 9.97
C GLY A 313 28.00 -12.56 10.73
N TRP A 314 27.15 -11.83 10.00
CA TRP A 314 26.14 -10.95 10.57
C TRP A 314 25.03 -11.74 11.29
N LEU A 315 24.55 -12.85 10.71
CA LEU A 315 23.57 -13.74 11.34
C LEU A 315 24.14 -14.39 12.62
N ALA A 316 25.41 -14.83 12.58
CA ALA A 316 26.11 -15.38 13.74
C ALA A 316 26.36 -14.37 14.87
N THR A 317 26.42 -13.08 14.54
CA THR A 317 26.59 -12.00 15.54
C THR A 317 25.34 -11.85 16.41
N THR A 318 25.55 -11.71 17.72
CA THR A 318 24.47 -11.45 18.70
C THR A 318 23.61 -10.26 18.25
N PRO A 319 22.27 -10.35 18.27
CA PRO A 319 21.40 -9.37 17.60
C PRO A 319 21.64 -7.91 18.00
N ALA A 320 21.89 -7.63 19.28
CA ALA A 320 22.16 -6.27 19.78
C ALA A 320 23.50 -5.68 19.29
N ASN A 321 24.45 -6.52 18.88
CA ASN A 321 25.80 -6.12 18.44
C ASN A 321 25.94 -6.05 16.92
N ARG A 322 24.86 -6.30 16.16
CA ARG A 322 24.88 -6.26 14.71
C ARG A 322 25.08 -4.84 14.19
N THR A 323 25.99 -4.72 13.23
CA THR A 323 26.27 -3.49 12.48
C THR A 323 25.93 -3.69 11.00
N PRO A 324 25.69 -2.61 10.24
CA PRO A 324 25.58 -2.68 8.78
C PRO A 324 26.82 -3.32 8.15
N PHE A 325 26.63 -4.14 7.10
CA PHE A 325 27.73 -4.75 6.36
C PHE A 325 27.55 -4.58 4.84
N LEU A 326 28.66 -4.61 4.11
CA LEU A 326 28.67 -4.52 2.65
C LEU A 326 28.09 -5.80 2.03
N VAL A 327 26.96 -5.68 1.35
CA VAL A 327 26.37 -6.78 0.58
C VAL A 327 27.09 -6.86 -0.76
N VAL A 328 27.77 -7.96 -1.05
CA VAL A 328 28.42 -8.20 -2.35
C VAL A 328 27.55 -9.14 -3.15
N SER A 329 26.70 -8.58 -4.02
CA SER A 329 25.67 -9.34 -4.74
C SER A 329 25.94 -9.53 -6.23
N ALA A 330 25.57 -10.71 -6.74
CA ALA A 330 25.45 -10.97 -8.18
C ALA A 330 24.17 -10.36 -8.80
N ASP A 331 23.21 -9.90 -7.98
CA ASP A 331 21.98 -9.27 -8.45
C ASP A 331 22.28 -7.85 -8.95
N LYS A 332 22.03 -7.59 -10.23
CA LYS A 332 22.28 -6.29 -10.89
C LYS A 332 21.38 -5.16 -10.40
N ARG A 333 20.36 -5.47 -9.58
CA ARG A 333 19.55 -4.47 -8.85
C ARG A 333 20.28 -3.95 -7.60
N PHE A 334 21.41 -4.55 -7.21
CA PHE A 334 22.34 -4.04 -6.22
C PHE A 334 23.54 -3.34 -6.89
N PRO A 335 24.14 -2.33 -6.24
CA PRO A 335 25.35 -1.69 -6.75
C PRO A 335 26.51 -2.67 -6.72
N GLN A 336 27.28 -2.71 -7.80
CA GLN A 336 28.29 -3.73 -8.03
C GLN A 336 29.63 -3.36 -7.37
N GLY A 337 30.38 -4.37 -6.93
CA GLY A 337 31.74 -4.24 -6.40
C GLY A 337 31.90 -4.70 -4.95
N ALA A 338 33.13 -5.11 -4.60
CA ALA A 338 33.51 -5.67 -3.30
C ALA A 338 34.02 -4.62 -2.29
N SER A 339 33.79 -3.33 -2.54
CA SER A 339 34.07 -2.26 -1.58
C SER A 339 33.01 -1.16 -1.67
N ARG A 340 32.83 -0.40 -0.58
CA ARG A 340 31.91 0.74 -0.55
C ARG A 340 32.17 1.74 -1.67
N ASN A 341 33.44 2.09 -1.90
CA ASN A 341 33.83 3.03 -2.94
C ASN A 341 33.53 2.50 -4.35
N ALA A 342 33.68 1.18 -4.58
CA ALA A 342 33.28 0.56 -5.85
C ALA A 342 31.76 0.64 -6.07
N GLN A 343 30.96 0.30 -5.04
CA GLN A 343 29.50 0.40 -5.11
C GLN A 343 28.99 1.83 -5.29
N ILE A 344 29.63 2.82 -4.64
CA ILE A 344 29.35 4.24 -4.87
C ILE A 344 29.65 4.62 -6.33
N GLY A 345 30.83 4.25 -6.85
CA GLY A 345 31.22 4.49 -8.24
C GLY A 345 30.26 3.86 -9.25
N ASP A 346 29.75 2.67 -8.94
CA ASP A 346 28.76 1.97 -9.76
C ASP A 346 27.43 2.75 -9.89
N THR A 347 27.03 3.44 -8.83
CA THR A 347 25.82 4.30 -8.82
C THR A 347 25.97 5.66 -9.51
N LEU A 348 27.12 5.91 -10.16
CA LEU A 348 27.33 7.10 -11.01
C LEU A 348 26.89 6.87 -12.47
N ARG A 349 26.44 5.65 -12.82
CA ARG A 349 25.90 5.32 -14.15
C ARG A 349 24.73 6.22 -14.55
N SER A 350 24.65 6.56 -15.83
CA SER A 350 23.50 7.25 -16.40
C SER A 350 22.22 6.40 -16.24
N GLY A 351 21.07 7.07 -16.04
CA GLY A 351 19.76 6.40 -15.92
C GLY A 351 19.44 5.75 -14.57
N TYR A 352 20.45 5.47 -13.72
CA TYR A 352 20.31 4.79 -12.41
C TYR A 352 19.14 5.30 -11.54
N ARG A 353 18.94 6.62 -11.48
CA ARG A 353 18.03 7.33 -10.55
C ARG A 353 16.54 7.29 -10.95
N THR A 354 16.13 6.26 -11.70
CA THR A 354 14.82 6.16 -12.36
C THR A 354 14.24 4.75 -12.23
N PHE A 355 12.94 4.59 -12.47
CA PHE A 355 12.29 3.28 -12.47
C PHE A 355 12.71 2.35 -13.64
N SER A 356 13.32 2.87 -14.70
CA SER A 356 13.94 2.05 -15.76
C SER A 356 15.44 1.77 -15.55
N GLY A 357 16.05 2.36 -14.52
CA GLY A 357 17.48 2.26 -14.23
C GLY A 357 17.88 1.04 -13.38
N LEU A 358 19.17 0.71 -13.43
CA LEU A 358 19.85 -0.21 -12.52
C LEU A 358 21.11 0.48 -11.95
N PRO A 359 21.52 0.17 -10.70
CA PRO A 359 20.81 -0.65 -9.70
C PRO A 359 19.50 -0.01 -9.19
N TYR A 360 18.80 -0.66 -8.24
CA TYR A 360 17.59 -0.13 -7.58
C TYR A 360 17.92 0.61 -6.28
N VAL A 361 19.00 0.19 -5.62
CA VAL A 361 19.51 0.74 -4.36
C VAL A 361 20.92 1.32 -4.55
N ARG A 362 21.30 2.30 -3.73
CA ARG A 362 22.70 2.77 -3.60
C ARG A 362 23.28 2.32 -2.29
N ASN A 363 24.59 2.12 -2.27
CA ASN A 363 25.35 2.27 -1.04
C ASN A 363 25.54 3.78 -0.76
N ARG A 364 25.33 4.22 0.48
CA ARG A 364 25.52 5.62 0.89
C ARG A 364 26.99 6.03 0.89
N GLN A 365 27.27 7.33 0.92
CA GLN A 365 28.64 7.82 1.10
C GLN A 365 29.20 7.45 2.48
N ALA A 366 30.52 7.46 2.65
CA ALA A 366 31.11 7.29 3.98
C ALA A 366 30.67 8.44 4.91
N GLY A 367 30.21 8.11 6.12
CA GLY A 367 29.65 9.08 7.07
C GLY A 367 28.15 9.38 6.90
N GLU A 368 27.48 8.76 5.94
CA GLU A 368 26.02 8.90 5.72
C GLU A 368 25.18 7.78 6.37
N ASP A 369 25.79 6.82 7.07
CA ASP A 369 25.07 5.72 7.73
C ASP A 369 24.34 6.20 8.99
N GLN A 370 23.09 5.73 9.18
CA GLN A 370 22.25 6.18 10.28
C GLN A 370 21.97 5.07 11.31
N PRO A 371 21.98 5.41 12.62
CA PRO A 371 21.70 4.46 13.69
C PRO A 371 20.23 4.03 13.70
N GLY A 372 19.93 2.96 14.43
CA GLY A 372 18.58 2.40 14.54
C GLY A 372 18.60 0.95 14.99
N GLN A 373 17.54 0.21 14.64
CA GLN A 373 17.36 -1.18 15.08
C GLN A 373 18.42 -2.11 14.42
N PRO A 374 19.31 -2.79 15.19
CA PRO A 374 20.47 -3.56 14.68
C PRO A 374 20.17 -4.68 13.66
N LEU A 375 18.96 -5.25 13.65
CA LEU A 375 18.53 -6.25 12.66
C LEU A 375 18.25 -5.61 11.29
N GLN A 376 18.01 -4.30 11.25
CA GLN A 376 17.41 -3.63 10.10
C GLN A 376 18.31 -2.55 9.50
N ILE A 377 19.11 -1.84 10.30
CA ILE A 377 19.98 -0.77 9.80
C ILE A 377 20.99 -1.27 8.76
N SER A 378 21.11 -0.54 7.66
CA SER A 378 22.00 -0.88 6.54
C SER A 378 22.74 0.34 6.01
N MET A 379 23.67 0.10 5.07
CA MET A 379 24.35 1.14 4.30
C MET A 379 23.58 1.56 3.02
N TYR A 380 22.32 1.13 2.86
CA TYR A 380 21.62 1.18 1.58
C TYR A 380 20.34 2.04 1.57
N ASP A 381 20.15 2.82 0.52
CA ASP A 381 18.90 3.53 0.21
C ASP A 381 18.30 3.00 -1.10
N PHE A 382 16.97 2.93 -1.18
CA PHE A 382 16.24 2.90 -2.44
C PHE A 382 16.37 4.24 -3.17
N TYR A 383 16.60 4.19 -4.49
CA TYR A 383 16.99 5.40 -5.22
C TYR A 383 16.35 5.57 -6.62
N ARG A 384 15.52 4.62 -7.08
CA ARG A 384 14.79 4.73 -8.36
C ARG A 384 13.86 5.94 -8.42
N SER A 385 13.39 6.43 -7.27
CA SER A 385 12.54 7.62 -7.16
C SER A 385 13.32 8.94 -7.10
N ARG A 386 14.66 8.94 -7.16
CA ARG A 386 15.46 10.16 -6.95
C ARG A 386 15.25 11.20 -8.04
N SER A 387 15.24 10.81 -9.33
CA SER A 387 14.96 11.77 -10.42
C SER A 387 13.55 12.34 -10.34
N PHE A 388 12.57 11.52 -9.93
CA PHE A 388 11.19 11.96 -9.68
C PHE A 388 11.12 13.01 -8.57
N PHE A 389 11.80 12.78 -7.43
CA PHE A 389 11.92 13.79 -6.36
C PHE A 389 12.59 15.07 -6.85
N THR A 390 13.71 14.99 -7.59
CA THR A 390 14.41 16.16 -8.12
C THR A 390 13.58 16.93 -9.16
N ALA A 391 12.67 16.28 -9.88
CA ALA A 391 11.67 16.90 -10.74
C ALA A 391 10.47 17.51 -9.98
N GLY A 392 10.58 17.72 -8.67
CA GLY A 392 9.48 18.25 -7.83
C GLY A 392 8.31 17.28 -7.67
N ARG A 393 8.53 15.98 -7.91
CA ARG A 393 7.50 14.92 -8.00
C ARG A 393 6.52 15.10 -9.15
N ILE A 394 6.96 15.79 -10.21
CA ILE A 394 6.23 15.93 -11.46
C ILE A 394 6.75 14.88 -12.45
N GLY A 395 5.84 14.08 -13.02
CA GLY A 395 6.15 13.04 -14.00
C GLY A 395 5.56 11.67 -13.67
N ASN A 396 5.90 10.67 -14.48
CA ASN A 396 5.35 9.33 -14.37
C ASN A 396 5.90 8.56 -13.16
N TYR A 397 5.01 7.96 -12.38
CA TYR A 397 5.34 7.05 -11.27
C TYR A 397 4.55 5.73 -11.39
N PRO A 398 5.19 4.55 -11.30
CA PRO A 398 4.50 3.26 -11.35
C PRO A 398 3.82 2.93 -10.01
N ILE A 399 2.49 2.81 -10.01
CA ILE A 399 1.70 2.42 -8.82
C ILE A 399 1.36 0.92 -8.77
N MET A 400 1.68 0.22 -9.85
CA MET A 400 1.49 -1.22 -10.05
C MET A 400 2.43 -1.66 -11.16
N THR A 401 3.37 -2.56 -10.86
CA THR A 401 4.34 -3.02 -11.87
C THR A 401 3.80 -4.22 -12.63
N ARG A 402 4.21 -4.37 -13.89
CA ARG A 402 3.96 -5.58 -14.68
C ARG A 402 4.55 -6.80 -14.00
N ALA A 403 5.69 -6.62 -13.33
CA ALA A 403 6.39 -7.68 -12.62
C ALA A 403 5.57 -8.20 -11.43
N GLU A 404 4.99 -7.31 -10.60
CA GLU A 404 4.05 -7.68 -9.52
C GLU A 404 3.00 -8.67 -10.01
N ILE A 405 2.23 -8.29 -11.04
CA ILE A 405 1.11 -9.08 -11.55
C ILE A 405 1.59 -10.41 -12.15
N ARG A 406 2.74 -10.41 -12.84
CA ARG A 406 3.35 -11.66 -13.35
C ARG A 406 3.82 -12.59 -12.24
N LEU A 407 4.30 -12.05 -11.11
CA LEU A 407 4.78 -12.82 -9.97
C LEU A 407 3.61 -13.33 -9.10
N LEU A 408 2.49 -12.62 -9.03
CA LEU A 408 1.24 -13.17 -8.48
C LEU A 408 0.74 -14.39 -9.29
N ALA A 409 0.82 -14.34 -10.63
CA ALA A 409 0.56 -15.51 -11.46
C ALA A 409 1.58 -16.64 -11.20
N ALA A 410 2.86 -16.31 -11.01
CA ALA A 410 3.92 -17.27 -10.70
C ALA A 410 3.66 -18.00 -9.37
N GLU A 411 3.20 -17.28 -8.33
CA GLU A 411 2.79 -17.89 -7.06
C GLU A 411 1.67 -18.91 -7.26
N GLY A 412 0.62 -18.55 -7.98
CA GLY A 412 -0.47 -19.47 -8.29
C GLY A 412 -0.01 -20.69 -9.11
N TYR A 413 0.92 -20.50 -10.05
CA TYR A 413 1.50 -21.60 -10.81
C TYR A 413 2.35 -22.55 -9.95
N ILE A 414 3.12 -22.06 -8.96
CA ILE A 414 3.79 -22.92 -7.98
C ILE A 414 2.76 -23.74 -7.20
N ARG A 415 1.72 -23.07 -6.66
CA ARG A 415 0.68 -23.70 -5.84
C ARG A 415 -0.19 -24.73 -6.59
N THR A 416 -0.29 -24.60 -7.91
CA THR A 416 -1.00 -25.54 -8.79
C THR A 416 -0.07 -26.56 -9.47
N GLY A 417 1.22 -26.61 -9.10
CA GLY A 417 2.20 -27.57 -9.65
C GLY A 417 2.67 -27.27 -11.09
N ASN A 418 2.31 -26.12 -11.67
CA ASN A 418 2.74 -25.72 -13.02
C ASN A 418 4.08 -24.98 -12.97
N PHE A 419 5.14 -25.68 -12.57
CA PHE A 419 6.46 -25.08 -12.38
C PHE A 419 7.06 -24.46 -13.64
N ALA A 420 6.77 -25.00 -14.83
CA ALA A 420 7.20 -24.41 -16.10
C ALA A 420 6.61 -23.00 -16.34
N ALA A 421 5.34 -22.80 -16.02
CA ALA A 421 4.72 -21.47 -16.10
C ALA A 421 5.22 -20.53 -14.98
N ALA A 422 5.49 -21.06 -13.77
CA ALA A 422 6.03 -20.29 -12.66
C ALA A 422 7.46 -19.76 -12.94
N THR A 423 8.38 -20.65 -13.31
CA THR A 423 9.78 -20.32 -13.58
C THR A 423 9.92 -19.28 -14.71
N ALA A 424 9.16 -19.42 -15.80
CA ALA A 424 9.13 -18.44 -16.89
C ALA A 424 8.60 -17.05 -16.48
N ARG A 425 7.84 -16.95 -15.38
CA ARG A 425 7.39 -15.66 -14.83
C ARG A 425 8.42 -15.09 -13.87
N ILE A 426 9.03 -15.90 -13.02
CA ILE A 426 10.14 -15.53 -12.12
C ILE A 426 11.35 -15.04 -12.93
N ASP A 427 11.79 -15.79 -13.94
CA ASP A 427 12.92 -15.44 -14.81
C ASP A 427 12.72 -14.16 -15.62
N SER A 428 11.46 -13.72 -15.80
CA SER A 428 11.18 -12.44 -16.45
C SER A 428 11.56 -11.20 -15.62
N SER A 429 11.95 -11.39 -14.36
CA SER A 429 12.63 -10.43 -13.50
C SER A 429 14.02 -10.94 -13.11
N ARG A 430 14.11 -12.15 -12.55
CA ARG A 430 15.35 -12.76 -12.04
C ARG A 430 16.53 -12.72 -13.00
N ALA A 431 16.35 -13.30 -14.19
CA ALA A 431 17.40 -13.39 -15.20
C ALA A 431 17.44 -12.12 -16.06
N ASN A 432 16.28 -11.61 -16.48
CA ASN A 432 16.18 -10.50 -17.42
C ASN A 432 16.56 -9.13 -16.84
N ILE A 433 16.37 -8.93 -15.53
CA ILE A 433 16.63 -7.66 -14.82
C ILE A 433 17.74 -7.86 -13.79
N GLY A 434 17.56 -8.82 -12.89
CA GLY A 434 18.56 -9.14 -11.85
C GLY A 434 19.85 -9.74 -12.41
N GLY A 435 19.85 -10.31 -13.63
CA GLY A 435 21.02 -10.99 -14.19
C GLY A 435 21.44 -12.25 -13.43
N LEU A 436 20.55 -12.78 -12.59
CA LEU A 436 20.78 -13.97 -11.77
C LEU A 436 20.61 -15.26 -12.58
N PRO A 437 21.17 -16.39 -12.11
CA PRO A 437 20.93 -17.70 -12.72
C PRO A 437 19.45 -18.01 -12.85
N GLN A 438 19.03 -18.46 -14.05
CA GLN A 438 17.67 -18.86 -14.34
C GLN A 438 17.19 -19.99 -13.43
N VAL A 439 15.89 -20.01 -13.13
CA VAL A 439 15.22 -21.14 -12.47
C VAL A 439 14.44 -22.03 -13.44
N ALA A 440 14.42 -21.69 -14.74
CA ALA A 440 13.94 -22.56 -15.81
C ALA A 440 14.56 -23.98 -15.71
N GLY A 441 13.71 -24.97 -15.43
CA GLY A 441 14.11 -26.36 -15.19
C GLY A 441 13.84 -26.87 -13.77
N MET A 442 13.60 -25.98 -12.79
CA MET A 442 13.11 -26.39 -11.47
C MET A 442 11.68 -26.94 -11.57
N ALA A 443 11.42 -28.06 -10.90
CA ALA A 443 10.14 -28.77 -10.91
C ALA A 443 9.57 -29.03 -9.50
N ASP A 444 10.08 -28.31 -8.50
CA ASP A 444 9.73 -28.45 -7.09
C ASP A 444 10.05 -27.15 -6.31
N THR A 445 9.72 -27.11 -5.02
CA THR A 445 9.99 -25.98 -4.09
C THR A 445 10.92 -26.32 -2.93
N VAL A 446 11.66 -27.42 -3.00
CA VAL A 446 12.56 -27.91 -1.94
C VAL A 446 14.04 -27.91 -2.36
N SER A 447 14.30 -28.06 -3.66
CA SER A 447 15.60 -27.95 -4.29
C SER A 447 16.14 -26.52 -4.18
N ALA A 448 17.44 -26.42 -3.90
CA ALA A 448 18.15 -25.14 -3.90
C ALA A 448 18.18 -24.54 -5.32
N ILE A 449 18.05 -23.22 -5.41
CA ILE A 449 18.18 -22.49 -6.67
C ILE A 449 19.62 -22.51 -7.21
N PRO A 450 19.82 -22.42 -8.55
CA PRO A 450 21.16 -22.38 -9.13
C PRO A 450 21.98 -21.16 -8.66
N GLY A 451 23.30 -21.33 -8.56
CA GLY A 451 24.23 -20.26 -8.16
C GLY A 451 25.53 -20.68 -7.46
N ALA A 452 25.79 -21.98 -7.30
CA ALA A 452 27.09 -22.53 -6.86
C ALA A 452 27.71 -21.84 -5.61
N GLY A 453 26.90 -21.60 -4.58
CA GLY A 453 27.32 -20.94 -3.33
C GLY A 453 27.04 -19.43 -3.27
N SER A 454 26.99 -18.73 -4.41
CA SER A 454 26.62 -17.31 -4.54
C SER A 454 25.19 -17.12 -5.11
N CYS A 455 24.32 -18.08 -4.82
CA CYS A 455 22.89 -18.05 -5.08
C CYS A 455 22.21 -16.85 -4.39
N VAL A 456 21.22 -16.24 -5.06
CA VAL A 456 20.40 -15.16 -4.49
C VAL A 456 18.92 -15.55 -4.59
N PRO A 457 18.12 -15.54 -3.50
CA PRO A 457 18.54 -15.22 -2.13
C PRO A 457 19.32 -16.36 -1.44
N ARG A 458 20.24 -15.99 -0.54
CA ARG A 458 20.67 -16.81 0.59
C ARG A 458 19.75 -16.54 1.77
N VAL A 459 19.00 -17.55 2.21
CA VAL A 459 18.01 -17.42 3.30
C VAL A 459 18.58 -17.93 4.62
N PRO A 460 18.23 -17.33 5.78
CA PRO A 460 18.61 -17.83 7.10
C PRO A 460 18.24 -19.30 7.28
N ASP A 461 19.19 -20.12 7.72
CA ASP A 461 19.03 -21.56 7.86
C ASP A 461 18.78 -21.97 9.31
N ALA A 462 17.59 -22.54 9.55
CA ALA A 462 17.19 -23.12 10.84
C ALA A 462 18.14 -24.23 11.33
N LEU A 463 18.92 -24.85 10.43
CA LEU A 463 19.85 -25.95 10.71
C LEU A 463 21.34 -25.54 10.57
N ALA A 464 21.65 -24.25 10.53
CA ALA A 464 23.03 -23.78 10.40
C ALA A 464 23.93 -24.31 11.53
N ALA A 465 25.16 -24.70 11.19
CA ALA A 465 26.12 -25.28 12.13
C ALA A 465 26.54 -24.33 13.28
N ALA A 466 26.43 -23.02 13.07
CA ALA A 466 26.65 -21.99 14.10
C ALA A 466 25.46 -21.81 15.07
N GLY A 467 24.38 -22.58 14.89
CA GLY A 467 23.13 -22.50 15.64
C GLY A 467 21.94 -22.10 14.77
N PRO A 468 20.69 -22.32 15.23
CA PRO A 468 19.50 -22.03 14.44
C PRO A 468 19.45 -20.58 13.95
N TYR A 469 19.35 -20.40 12.63
CA TYR A 469 19.34 -19.11 11.95
C TYR A 469 20.59 -18.24 12.19
N LYS A 470 21.72 -18.84 12.60
CA LYS A 470 23.04 -18.19 12.76
C LYS A 470 23.95 -18.36 11.54
N GLY A 471 23.35 -18.67 10.39
CA GLY A 471 23.97 -18.77 9.07
C GLY A 471 22.88 -18.93 8.02
N SER A 472 23.27 -19.01 6.74
CA SER A 472 22.37 -19.01 5.59
C SER A 472 22.68 -20.16 4.62
N LYS A 473 21.70 -20.46 3.77
CA LYS A 473 21.79 -21.42 2.67
C LYS A 473 21.13 -20.86 1.41
N CYS A 474 21.37 -21.48 0.25
CA CYS A 474 20.62 -21.13 -0.95
C CYS A 474 19.11 -21.31 -0.72
N GLY A 475 18.33 -20.30 -1.10
CA GLY A 475 16.89 -20.38 -1.12
C GLY A 475 16.38 -21.39 -2.16
N THR A 476 15.08 -21.64 -2.09
CA THR A 476 14.31 -22.50 -2.99
C THR A 476 13.65 -21.69 -4.11
N LEU A 477 12.94 -22.34 -5.04
CA LEU A 477 12.08 -21.66 -6.02
C LEU A 477 11.07 -20.70 -5.37
N TRP A 478 10.59 -21.05 -4.17
CA TRP A 478 9.67 -20.23 -3.37
C TRP A 478 10.35 -18.94 -2.87
N ASP A 479 11.60 -19.05 -2.42
CA ASP A 479 12.39 -17.91 -1.97
C ASP A 479 12.81 -17.00 -3.12
N ALA A 480 13.13 -17.57 -4.29
CA ALA A 480 13.37 -16.79 -5.51
C ALA A 480 12.12 -15.98 -5.91
N LEU A 481 10.94 -16.60 -5.97
CA LEU A 481 9.68 -15.88 -6.23
C LEU A 481 9.48 -14.68 -5.29
N LYS A 482 9.65 -14.92 -3.98
CA LYS A 482 9.54 -13.90 -2.93
C LYS A 482 10.60 -12.80 -3.07
N TRP A 483 11.80 -13.15 -3.49
CA TRP A 483 12.90 -12.21 -3.75
C TRP A 483 12.56 -11.30 -4.93
N GLU A 484 12.17 -11.88 -6.07
CA GLU A 484 11.79 -11.11 -7.25
C GLU A 484 10.60 -10.19 -6.93
N TYR A 485 9.58 -10.67 -6.22
CA TYR A 485 8.45 -9.83 -5.85
C TYR A 485 8.89 -8.65 -4.98
N ARG A 486 9.73 -8.88 -3.96
CA ARG A 486 10.27 -7.79 -3.12
C ARG A 486 11.03 -6.77 -3.99
N MET A 487 11.96 -7.23 -4.83
CA MET A 487 12.79 -6.35 -5.66
C MET A 487 11.98 -5.53 -6.67
N GLU A 488 10.98 -6.13 -7.31
CA GLU A 488 10.19 -5.49 -8.35
C GLU A 488 9.03 -4.63 -7.82
N THR A 489 8.67 -4.77 -6.54
CA THR A 489 7.61 -3.98 -5.88
C THR A 489 8.12 -2.89 -4.93
N MET A 490 9.44 -2.72 -4.80
CA MET A 490 10.06 -1.71 -3.91
C MET A 490 9.49 -0.31 -4.13
N TYR A 491 8.72 0.17 -3.15
CA TYR A 491 8.04 1.47 -3.14
C TYR A 491 7.06 1.70 -4.31
N THR A 492 6.60 0.64 -5.00
CA THR A 492 5.68 0.74 -6.15
C THR A 492 4.28 0.20 -5.84
N GLY A 493 3.64 0.80 -4.83
CA GLY A 493 2.26 0.49 -4.43
C GLY A 493 2.05 0.60 -2.93
N TYR A 494 0.83 0.33 -2.49
CA TYR A 494 0.42 0.41 -1.09
C TYR A 494 0.76 -0.89 -0.34
N GLY A 495 1.56 -0.77 0.73
CA GLY A 495 1.92 -1.88 1.63
C GLY A 495 2.55 -3.12 0.96
N MET A 496 3.26 -2.95 -0.16
CA MET A 496 3.62 -4.06 -1.07
C MET A 496 4.33 -5.23 -0.38
N TRP A 497 5.39 -4.95 0.38
CA TRP A 497 6.13 -5.98 1.11
C TRP A 497 5.38 -6.50 2.32
N TYR A 498 4.62 -5.63 3.00
CA TYR A 498 3.86 -6.00 4.18
C TYR A 498 2.75 -6.99 3.86
N PHE A 499 1.88 -6.71 2.87
CA PHE A 499 0.75 -7.58 2.57
C PHE A 499 1.19 -8.93 2.01
N ALA A 500 2.23 -8.96 1.17
CA ALA A 500 2.82 -10.20 0.69
C ALA A 500 3.51 -10.97 1.82
N GLY A 501 4.35 -10.30 2.61
CA GLY A 501 5.03 -10.89 3.76
C GLY A 501 4.07 -11.43 4.83
N ARG A 502 2.95 -10.74 5.06
CA ARG A 502 1.85 -11.18 5.93
C ARG A 502 1.30 -12.53 5.49
N GLY A 503 0.83 -12.61 4.25
CA GLY A 503 0.26 -13.83 3.70
C GLY A 503 1.30 -14.93 3.43
N TRP A 504 2.60 -14.63 3.40
CA TRP A 504 3.65 -15.65 3.35
C TRP A 504 4.08 -16.18 4.72
N GLY A 505 3.89 -15.41 5.80
CA GLY A 505 4.45 -15.71 7.13
C GLY A 505 5.89 -15.22 7.29
N ASP A 506 6.25 -14.15 6.59
CA ASP A 506 7.60 -13.58 6.55
C ASP A 506 7.78 -12.34 7.45
N LEU A 507 6.72 -11.87 8.11
CA LEU A 507 6.79 -10.73 9.04
C LEU A 507 7.49 -11.14 10.36
N PRO A 508 8.11 -10.19 11.08
CA PRO A 508 8.55 -10.42 12.46
C PRO A 508 7.40 -10.83 13.39
N GLU A 509 7.69 -11.76 14.30
CA GLU A 509 6.77 -12.23 15.34
C GLU A 509 6.12 -11.05 16.09
N GLY A 510 4.80 -11.10 16.24
CA GLY A 510 4.00 -10.06 16.87
C GLY A 510 3.72 -8.82 16.00
N THR A 511 4.19 -8.75 14.75
CA THR A 511 3.76 -7.67 13.84
C THR A 511 2.24 -7.74 13.67
N ALA A 512 1.52 -6.64 13.85
CA ALA A 512 0.07 -6.64 13.66
C ALA A 512 -0.28 -7.02 12.20
N LEU A 513 -1.27 -7.90 12.04
CA LEU A 513 -1.75 -8.43 10.76
C LEU A 513 -2.85 -7.55 10.13
N TYR A 514 -3.40 -6.63 10.91
CA TYR A 514 -4.42 -5.66 10.55
C TYR A 514 -4.33 -4.42 11.46
N TRP A 515 -4.94 -3.33 11.00
CA TRP A 515 -5.26 -2.20 11.87
C TRP A 515 -6.64 -2.44 12.51
N PRO A 516 -6.80 -2.22 13.82
CA PRO A 516 -8.12 -2.10 14.43
C PRO A 516 -8.84 -0.86 13.89
N VAL A 517 -10.17 -0.83 13.95
CA VAL A 517 -10.95 0.34 13.54
C VAL A 517 -10.55 1.58 14.37
N PRO A 518 -10.31 2.76 13.75
CA PRO A 518 -9.84 3.95 14.45
C PRO A 518 -10.81 4.43 15.55
N TYR A 519 -10.25 5.00 16.62
CA TYR A 519 -11.03 5.37 17.82
C TYR A 519 -12.20 6.32 17.52
N GLN A 520 -12.05 7.19 16.51
CA GLN A 520 -13.06 8.14 16.06
C GLN A 520 -14.33 7.44 15.56
N GLU A 521 -14.18 6.33 14.83
CA GLU A 521 -15.28 5.54 14.28
C GLU A 521 -15.92 4.65 15.36
N MET A 522 -15.10 4.16 16.31
CA MET A 522 -15.54 3.41 17.48
C MET A 522 -16.37 4.28 18.44
N ASP A 523 -15.89 5.48 18.76
CA ASP A 523 -16.63 6.48 19.54
C ASP A 523 -17.97 6.84 18.86
N THR A 524 -17.97 7.00 17.53
CA THR A 524 -19.17 7.32 16.75
C THR A 524 -20.20 6.19 16.78
N ARG A 525 -19.76 4.93 16.73
CA ARG A 525 -20.64 3.74 16.82
C ARG A 525 -20.94 3.28 18.24
N ARG A 526 -20.23 3.82 19.25
CA ARG A 526 -20.26 3.40 20.66
C ARG A 526 -19.76 1.96 20.88
N GLU A 527 -18.77 1.56 20.10
CA GLU A 527 -18.15 0.24 20.13
C GLU A 527 -16.90 0.22 21.03
N PRO A 528 -16.52 -0.92 21.62
CA PRO A 528 -15.39 -1.01 22.56
C PRO A 528 -14.03 -0.98 21.84
N PHE A 529 -13.04 -0.29 22.42
CA PHE A 529 -11.65 -0.32 21.93
C PHE A 529 -11.00 -1.71 22.09
N TYR A 530 -10.09 -2.06 21.18
CA TYR A 530 -9.35 -3.32 21.15
C TYR A 530 -7.99 -3.17 20.44
N PRO A 531 -6.91 -3.79 20.95
CA PRO A 531 -5.62 -3.80 20.27
C PRO A 531 -5.54 -4.89 19.20
N ALA A 532 -4.63 -4.70 18.24
CA ALA A 532 -4.20 -5.73 17.29
C ALA A 532 -2.67 -5.90 17.33
N GLY A 533 -2.19 -7.14 17.38
CA GLY A 533 -0.77 -7.44 17.34
C GLY A 533 -0.06 -7.42 18.69
N GLY A 534 1.28 -7.46 18.62
CA GLY A 534 2.15 -7.83 19.72
C GLY A 534 2.36 -9.35 19.81
N ARG A 535 3.46 -9.76 20.44
CA ARG A 535 3.79 -11.18 20.65
C ARG A 535 2.71 -11.88 21.50
N ASN A 536 2.28 -13.07 21.08
CA ASN A 536 1.27 -13.89 21.77
C ASN A 536 -0.07 -13.17 22.03
N ARG A 537 -0.48 -12.27 21.13
CA ARG A 537 -1.75 -11.52 21.21
C ARG A 537 -2.59 -11.70 19.93
N PRO A 538 -3.92 -11.50 20.00
CA PRO A 538 -4.79 -11.49 18.82
C PRO A 538 -4.28 -10.55 17.74
N GLY A 539 -4.36 -10.97 16.48
CA GLY A 539 -3.88 -10.20 15.33
C GLY A 539 -2.35 -10.05 15.25
N GLY A 540 -1.56 -10.74 16.07
CA GLY A 540 -0.10 -10.76 15.96
C GLY A 540 0.41 -11.84 15.01
N ALA A 541 1.42 -11.50 14.21
CA ALA A 541 2.10 -12.46 13.34
C ALA A 541 2.75 -13.59 14.15
N PRO A 542 2.69 -14.85 13.67
CA PRO A 542 3.40 -15.97 14.27
C PRO A 542 4.92 -15.84 14.07
N ALA A 543 5.67 -16.85 14.51
CA ALA A 543 7.09 -16.96 14.23
C ALA A 543 7.38 -16.89 12.71
N GLY A 544 8.13 -15.87 12.27
CA GLY A 544 8.39 -15.64 10.85
C GLY A 544 9.32 -16.69 10.21
N ASN A 545 9.02 -17.12 8.99
CA ASN A 545 9.69 -18.23 8.27
C ASN A 545 11.23 -18.16 8.28
N TYR A 546 11.78 -16.96 8.11
CA TYR A 546 13.23 -16.72 8.05
C TYR A 546 13.86 -16.48 9.44
N GLY A 547 13.24 -17.01 10.50
CA GLY A 547 13.73 -16.88 11.87
C GLY A 547 13.47 -15.51 12.50
N LEU A 548 12.56 -14.69 11.96
CA LEU A 548 12.21 -13.39 12.52
C LEU A 548 11.30 -13.53 13.75
N PHE A 549 11.82 -14.16 14.80
CA PHE A 549 11.17 -14.37 16.09
C PHE A 549 12.22 -14.45 17.21
N SER A 550 11.78 -14.26 18.45
CA SER A 550 12.68 -14.29 19.61
C SER A 550 13.26 -15.69 19.82
N GLY A 551 14.59 -15.78 19.75
CA GLY A 551 15.35 -17.03 19.82
C GLY A 551 15.74 -17.62 18.45
N GLY A 552 15.30 -17.00 17.36
CA GLY A 552 15.77 -17.27 16.00
C GLY A 552 16.89 -16.32 15.60
N VAL A 553 16.61 -15.46 14.63
CA VAL A 553 17.53 -14.42 14.16
C VAL A 553 17.68 -13.31 15.20
N TYR A 554 16.65 -12.96 15.98
CA TYR A 554 16.71 -11.89 17.00
C TYR A 554 16.47 -12.36 18.45
#